data_AF-A0A968Q5L9-F1
#
_entry.id   AF-A0A968Q5L9-F1
#
_cell.length_a   1.000
_cell.length_b   1.000
_cell.length_c   1.000
_cell.angle_alpha   90.00
_cell.angle_beta   90.00
_cell.angle_gamma   90.00
#
_symmetry.space_group_name_H-M   'P 1'
#
loop_
_entity.id
_entity.type
_entity.pdbx_description
1 polymer ?
#
loop_
_entity_poly.entity_id
_entity_poly.type
_entity_poly.pdbx_seq_one_letter_code
_entity_poly.pdbx_strand_id
1 'polypeptide(L)'
;MMVGAYFLGQVIDLGAFSEGPAKPSSPLIVTLAEQTHGVLFDYGAVVLFGFTKAAETQFLAELKPHITAPFDQPETEAVAIQIGPGSDGKVQNGLILMSTFDLPRLQLIAEVMAKSVVLAHYEVGAAAVFDRIEPYAAELQHSRQTRQQGKQLLKQIGQTLMIQHKIVGRVEIVDKPELLWEYPELDLLYQRLEDEYEIRERHTALERKLDLVSRTAETVLDLQRQSTGLRLEVYVVLLIVVEVLLSLYELFIQ
;
A
#
# COMPACT_ATOMS: atom_id res chain seq x y z
N MET A 1 15.73 11.68 -21.64
CA MET A 1 16.34 10.90 -20.56
C MET A 1 15.31 9.92 -20.03
N MET A 2 15.66 8.66 -19.76
CA MET A 2 14.73 7.70 -19.15
C MET A 2 14.73 7.85 -17.64
N VAL A 3 13.56 7.66 -17.03
CA VAL A 3 13.38 7.61 -15.58
C VAL A 3 12.61 6.34 -15.23
N GLY A 4 13.10 5.61 -14.24
CA GLY A 4 12.43 4.42 -13.71
C GLY A 4 12.17 4.58 -12.22
N ALA A 5 10.95 4.31 -11.78
CA ALA A 5 10.54 4.20 -10.39
C ALA A 5 10.35 2.73 -10.01
N TYR A 6 10.79 2.37 -8.81
CA TYR A 6 10.80 1.01 -8.30
C TYR A 6 10.31 1.01 -6.86
N PHE A 7 9.36 0.14 -6.54
CA PHE A 7 8.96 -0.12 -5.16
C PHE A 7 9.48 -1.48 -4.72
N LEU A 8 10.58 -1.47 -3.96
CA LEU A 8 11.45 -2.63 -3.80
C LEU A 8 11.22 -3.41 -2.49
N GLY A 9 10.63 -2.76 -1.48
CA GLY A 9 10.38 -3.35 -0.17
C GLY A 9 9.70 -2.36 0.76
N GLN A 10 9.66 -2.68 2.06
CA GLN A 10 8.96 -1.83 3.05
C GLN A 10 9.82 -0.71 3.62
N VAL A 11 11.14 -0.92 3.66
CA VAL A 11 12.11 0.04 4.21
C VAL A 11 13.39 -0.02 3.40
N ILE A 12 13.95 1.13 3.08
CA ILE A 12 15.34 1.24 2.65
C ILE A 12 16.13 1.94 3.76
N ASP A 13 17.23 1.32 4.18
CA ASP A 13 18.20 1.98 5.05
C ASP A 13 19.06 2.95 4.24
N LEU A 14 18.70 4.23 4.31
CA LEU A 14 19.39 5.32 3.62
C LEU A 14 20.81 5.57 4.19
N GLY A 15 21.09 5.13 5.42
CA GLY A 15 22.38 5.39 6.09
C GLY A 15 23.57 4.78 5.37
N ALA A 16 23.37 3.70 4.62
CA ALA A 16 24.41 3.07 3.81
C ALA A 16 24.86 3.92 2.62
N PHE A 17 24.05 4.91 2.20
CA PHE A 17 24.28 5.74 1.02
C PHE A 17 24.55 7.21 1.37
N SER A 18 24.52 7.58 2.65
CA SER A 18 24.77 8.95 3.09
C SER A 18 26.26 9.22 3.32
N GLU A 19 26.78 10.28 2.71
CA GLU A 19 28.13 10.78 3.00
C GLU A 19 28.12 11.65 4.27
N GLY A 20 28.16 11.04 5.46
CA GLY A 20 28.33 11.79 6.71
C GLY A 20 27.80 11.09 7.97
N PRO A 21 28.11 11.63 9.17
CA PRO A 21 27.67 11.07 10.46
C PRO A 21 26.22 11.43 10.84
N ALA A 22 25.56 12.31 10.09
CA ALA A 22 24.19 12.72 10.34
C ALA A 22 23.19 11.73 9.73
N LYS A 23 22.05 11.50 10.39
CA LYS A 23 20.97 10.68 9.85
C LYS A 23 20.47 11.32 8.54
N PRO A 24 20.48 10.61 7.40
CA PRO A 24 19.98 11.16 6.14
C PRO A 24 18.49 11.47 6.24
N SER A 25 18.10 12.61 5.67
CA SER A 25 16.69 12.95 5.43
C SER A 25 16.15 12.12 4.26
N SER A 26 14.85 11.83 4.30
CA SER A 26 14.12 11.23 3.17
C SER A 26 13.49 12.35 2.36
N PRO A 27 13.61 12.38 1.02
CA PRO A 27 14.44 11.48 0.21
C PRO A 27 15.94 11.79 0.28
N LEU A 28 16.76 10.76 0.03
CA LEU A 28 18.20 10.89 -0.18
C LEU A 28 18.52 10.89 -1.68
N ILE A 29 19.31 11.85 -2.15
CA ILE A 29 19.73 11.94 -3.55
C ILE A 29 21.19 11.48 -3.68
N VAL A 30 21.41 10.46 -4.51
CA VAL A 30 22.73 9.91 -4.85
C VAL A 30 23.05 10.32 -6.28
N THR A 31 24.16 11.03 -6.48
CA THR A 31 24.62 11.48 -7.80
C THR A 31 25.79 10.62 -8.26
N LEU A 32 25.60 9.87 -9.35
CA LEU A 32 26.64 9.01 -9.92
C LEU A 32 27.42 9.72 -11.05
N ALA A 33 26.74 10.58 -11.82
CA ALA A 33 27.31 11.37 -12.91
C ALA A 33 26.45 12.63 -13.16
N GLU A 34 26.88 13.52 -14.07
CA GLU A 34 26.22 14.81 -14.33
C GLU A 34 24.72 14.72 -14.66
N GLN A 35 24.25 13.62 -15.27
CA GLN A 35 22.84 13.39 -15.58
C GLN A 35 22.34 12.04 -15.07
N THR A 36 23.01 11.48 -14.05
CA THR A 36 22.65 10.19 -13.48
C THR A 36 22.47 10.32 -11.98
N HIS A 37 21.20 10.31 -11.56
CA HIS A 37 20.82 10.50 -10.15
C HIS A 37 19.86 9.42 -9.71
N GLY A 38 20.05 8.89 -8.51
CA GLY A 38 19.09 8.06 -7.81
C GLY A 38 18.48 8.84 -6.65
N VAL A 39 17.15 8.82 -6.53
CA VAL A 39 16.42 9.40 -5.41
C VAL A 39 15.82 8.23 -4.62
N LEU A 40 16.23 8.09 -3.36
CA LEU A 40 15.88 6.97 -2.50
C LEU A 40 14.96 7.45 -1.38
N PHE A 41 13.89 6.72 -1.18
CA PHE A 41 12.90 6.98 -0.14
C PHE A 41 13.00 5.90 0.94
N ASP A 42 13.03 6.33 2.20
CA ASP A 42 13.10 5.43 3.36
C ASP A 42 11.91 4.46 3.47
N TYR A 43 10.79 4.76 2.82
CA TYR A 43 9.63 3.89 2.71
C TYR A 43 9.73 2.81 1.62
N GLY A 44 10.86 2.67 0.93
CA GLY A 44 11.12 1.53 0.04
C GLY A 44 11.03 1.81 -1.46
N ALA A 45 10.75 3.06 -1.85
CA ALA A 45 10.74 3.48 -3.25
C ALA A 45 12.09 4.05 -3.69
N VAL A 46 12.40 3.90 -4.98
CA VAL A 46 13.60 4.44 -5.61
C VAL A 46 13.26 4.95 -6.99
N VAL A 47 13.75 6.14 -7.34
CA VAL A 47 13.60 6.70 -8.68
C VAL A 47 14.96 6.98 -9.29
N LEU A 48 15.21 6.40 -10.45
CA LEU A 48 16.50 6.41 -11.14
C LEU A 48 16.40 7.23 -12.43
N PHE A 49 17.22 8.26 -12.53
CA PHE A 49 17.28 9.18 -13.66
C PHE A 49 18.52 8.90 -14.51
N GLY A 50 18.35 8.68 -15.82
CA GLY A 50 19.46 8.62 -16.76
C GLY A 50 20.34 7.37 -16.67
N PHE A 51 19.90 6.33 -15.96
CA PHE A 51 20.63 5.06 -15.88
C PHE A 51 20.56 4.29 -17.20
N THR A 52 21.68 3.64 -17.56
CA THR A 52 21.66 2.56 -18.55
C THR A 52 21.08 1.30 -17.92
N LYS A 53 20.54 0.37 -18.71
CA LYS A 53 19.96 -0.87 -18.16
C LYS A 53 20.94 -1.71 -17.34
N ALA A 54 22.21 -1.71 -17.72
CA ALA A 54 23.26 -2.38 -16.95
C ALA A 54 23.53 -1.68 -15.61
N ALA A 55 23.67 -0.35 -15.62
CA ALA A 55 23.89 0.43 -14.40
C ALA A 55 22.69 0.36 -13.45
N GLU A 56 21.47 0.39 -14.00
CA GLU A 56 20.20 0.23 -13.25
C GLU A 56 20.20 -1.11 -12.50
N THR A 57 20.49 -2.20 -13.21
CA THR A 57 20.53 -3.55 -12.61
C THR A 57 21.59 -3.65 -11.52
N GLN A 58 22.78 -3.07 -11.75
CA GLN A 58 23.85 -3.05 -10.77
C GLN A 58 23.46 -2.25 -9.51
N PHE A 59 22.93 -1.05 -9.69
CA PHE A 59 22.53 -0.19 -8.58
C PHE A 59 21.43 -0.82 -7.72
N LEU A 60 20.42 -1.44 -8.34
CA LEU A 60 19.38 -2.16 -7.62
C LEU A 60 19.93 -3.40 -6.87
N ALA A 61 20.94 -4.07 -7.42
CA ALA A 61 21.61 -5.18 -6.73
C ALA A 61 22.43 -4.71 -5.53
N GLU A 62 23.10 -3.56 -5.63
CA GLU A 62 23.83 -2.90 -4.54
C GLU A 62 22.88 -2.43 -3.43
N LEU A 63 21.67 -2.01 -3.79
CA LEU A 63 20.67 -1.56 -2.81
C LEU A 63 20.03 -2.71 -2.04
N LYS A 64 19.87 -3.89 -2.66
CA LYS A 64 19.14 -5.05 -2.12
C LYS A 64 19.49 -5.43 -0.67
N PRO A 65 20.76 -5.43 -0.21
CA PRO A 65 21.11 -5.76 1.18
C PRO A 65 20.58 -4.76 2.21
N HIS A 66 20.23 -3.55 1.79
CA HIS A 66 19.76 -2.46 2.64
C HIS A 66 18.23 -2.36 2.68
N ILE A 67 17.53 -3.31 2.07
CA ILE A 67 16.07 -3.35 1.99
C ILE A 67 15.52 -4.28 3.06
N THR A 68 14.67 -3.75 3.94
CA THR A 68 13.92 -4.57 4.90
C THR A 68 12.61 -5.03 4.27
N ALA A 69 12.34 -6.34 4.38
CA ALA A 69 11.18 -7.00 3.77
C ALA A 69 11.07 -6.69 2.26
N PRO A 70 12.07 -7.11 1.46
CA PRO A 70 12.03 -6.92 0.01
C PRO A 70 10.86 -7.68 -0.62
N PHE A 71 10.31 -7.12 -1.70
CA PHE A 71 9.25 -7.79 -2.45
C PHE A 71 9.84 -8.77 -3.47
N ASP A 72 9.21 -9.94 -3.61
CA ASP A 72 9.60 -10.94 -4.62
C ASP A 72 9.38 -10.42 -6.04
N GLN A 73 8.31 -9.64 -6.22
CA GLN A 73 7.95 -8.95 -7.46
C GLN A 73 7.77 -7.47 -7.15
N PRO A 74 8.84 -6.66 -7.26
CA PRO A 74 8.76 -5.22 -7.13
C PRO A 74 7.85 -4.62 -8.20
N GLU A 75 7.04 -3.63 -7.81
CA GLU A 75 6.34 -2.81 -8.79
C GLU A 75 7.30 -1.81 -9.43
N THR A 76 7.12 -1.57 -10.72
CA THR A 76 8.00 -0.70 -11.51
C THR A 76 7.22 0.16 -12.47
N GLU A 77 7.65 1.41 -12.63
CA GLU A 77 7.08 2.36 -13.57
C GLU A 77 8.21 3.09 -14.31
N ALA A 78 8.03 3.42 -15.59
CA ALA A 78 9.05 4.12 -16.36
C ALA A 78 8.46 5.21 -17.25
N VAL A 79 9.16 6.34 -17.35
CA VAL A 79 8.75 7.50 -18.13
C VAL A 79 9.96 8.13 -18.82
N ALA A 80 9.72 8.80 -19.93
CA ALA A 80 10.74 9.60 -20.59
C ALA A 80 10.61 11.06 -20.18
N ILE A 81 11.73 11.71 -19.86
CA ILE A 81 11.83 13.16 -19.70
C ILE A 81 12.49 13.78 -20.92
N GLN A 82 11.89 14.83 -21.46
CA GLN A 82 12.49 15.69 -22.49
C GLN A 82 12.66 17.11 -21.96
N ILE A 83 13.85 17.67 -22.18
CA ILE A 83 14.17 19.05 -21.81
C ILE A 83 13.86 19.96 -22.99
N GLY A 84 13.05 20.98 -22.78
CA GLY A 84 12.64 21.95 -23.80
C GLY A 84 12.09 23.25 -23.19
N PRO A 85 12.33 24.41 -23.81
CA PRO A 85 11.94 25.70 -23.27
C PRO A 85 10.41 25.82 -23.10
N GLY A 86 9.97 26.50 -22.03
CA GLY A 86 8.58 26.94 -21.83
C GLY A 86 7.56 25.83 -21.52
N SER A 87 8.00 24.65 -21.08
CA SER A 87 7.14 23.46 -20.97
C SER A 87 7.22 22.74 -19.61
N ASP A 88 7.54 23.44 -18.51
CA ASP A 88 7.65 22.80 -17.18
C ASP A 88 6.35 22.07 -16.78
N GLY A 89 6.47 20.77 -16.51
CA GLY A 89 5.41 19.97 -15.93
C GLY A 89 4.28 19.61 -16.88
N LYS A 90 4.46 19.80 -18.18
CA LYS A 90 3.53 19.24 -19.16
C LYS A 90 3.85 17.77 -19.35
N VAL A 91 2.88 16.91 -19.12
CA VAL A 91 2.95 15.52 -19.55
C VAL A 91 2.17 15.38 -20.85
N GLN A 92 2.81 14.85 -21.89
CA GLN A 92 2.17 14.58 -23.17
C GLN A 92 2.57 13.18 -23.64
N ASN A 93 1.60 12.28 -23.82
CA ASN A 93 1.82 10.92 -24.31
C ASN A 93 2.90 10.14 -23.51
N GLY A 94 2.92 10.26 -22.18
CA GLY A 94 3.92 9.60 -21.34
C GLY A 94 5.32 10.23 -21.38
N LEU A 95 5.41 11.50 -21.79
CA LEU A 95 6.63 12.29 -21.78
C LEU A 95 6.49 13.46 -20.81
N ILE A 96 7.37 13.56 -19.82
CA ILE A 96 7.45 14.73 -18.93
C ILE A 96 8.33 15.78 -19.60
N LEU A 97 7.80 16.98 -19.78
CA LEU A 97 8.55 18.13 -20.29
C LEU A 97 9.13 18.94 -19.13
N MET A 98 10.42 19.23 -19.21
CA MET A 98 11.14 20.09 -18.27
C MET A 98 11.80 21.25 -18.99
N SER A 99 11.80 22.42 -18.39
CA SER A 99 12.50 23.60 -18.90
C SER A 99 13.99 23.57 -18.60
N THR A 100 14.37 23.01 -17.45
CA THR A 100 15.76 22.89 -16.98
C THR A 100 16.01 21.56 -16.29
N PHE A 101 17.28 21.17 -16.22
CA PHE A 101 17.73 20.01 -15.45
C PHE A 101 18.37 20.50 -14.16
N ASP A 102 17.61 20.43 -13.06
CA ASP A 102 18.04 20.87 -11.74
C ASP A 102 17.51 19.93 -10.66
N LEU A 103 18.26 19.83 -9.57
CA LEU A 103 18.02 18.87 -8.50
C LEU A 103 16.62 18.99 -7.85
N PRO A 104 16.10 20.21 -7.56
CA PRO A 104 14.76 20.35 -7.00
C PRO A 104 13.66 19.79 -7.92
N ARG A 105 13.72 20.04 -9.24
CA ARG A 105 12.75 19.45 -10.19
C ARG A 105 12.85 17.93 -10.26
N LEU A 106 14.06 17.37 -10.26
CA LEU A 106 14.26 15.93 -10.25
C LEU A 106 13.69 15.28 -8.99
N GLN A 107 13.94 15.89 -7.82
CA GLN A 107 13.39 15.42 -6.55
C GLN A 107 11.86 15.48 -6.55
N LEU A 108 11.26 16.53 -7.10
CA LEU A 108 9.80 16.64 -7.18
C LEU A 108 9.17 15.60 -8.11
N ILE A 109 9.79 15.33 -9.27
CA ILE A 109 9.36 14.25 -10.16
C ILE A 109 9.51 12.90 -9.46
N ALA A 110 10.62 12.69 -8.75
CA ALA A 110 10.83 11.48 -7.98
C ALA A 110 9.76 11.28 -6.91
N GLU A 111 9.34 12.34 -6.22
CA GLU A 111 8.28 12.30 -5.22
C GLU A 111 6.98 11.75 -5.80
N VAL A 112 6.53 12.31 -6.93
CA VAL A 112 5.27 11.93 -7.57
C VAL A 112 5.37 10.51 -8.14
N MET A 113 6.46 10.18 -8.82
CA MET A 113 6.66 8.83 -9.38
C MET A 113 6.76 7.76 -8.27
N ALA A 114 7.42 8.07 -7.15
CA ALA A 114 7.50 7.17 -6.01
C ALA A 114 6.11 6.91 -5.42
N LYS A 115 5.28 7.96 -5.24
CA LYS A 115 3.89 7.82 -4.81
C LYS A 115 3.06 6.99 -5.81
N SER A 116 3.24 7.20 -7.11
CA SER A 116 2.53 6.43 -8.16
C SER A 116 2.84 4.93 -8.12
N VAL A 117 4.13 4.55 -8.06
CA VAL A 117 4.52 3.12 -8.04
C VAL A 117 4.11 2.44 -6.73
N VAL A 118 4.14 3.18 -5.61
CA VAL A 118 3.62 2.69 -4.32
C VAL A 118 2.11 2.44 -4.40
N LEU A 119 1.35 3.38 -4.95
CA LEU A 119 -0.09 3.22 -5.14
C LEU A 119 -0.40 2.00 -6.01
N ALA A 120 0.32 1.82 -7.11
CA ALA A 120 0.15 0.67 -8.00
C ALA A 120 0.30 -0.66 -7.24
N HIS A 121 1.32 -0.79 -6.40
CA HIS A 121 1.54 -1.98 -5.58
C HIS A 121 0.37 -2.29 -4.66
N TYR A 122 -0.13 -1.28 -3.96
CA TYR A 122 -1.21 -1.48 -3.02
C TYR A 122 -2.58 -1.64 -3.69
N GLU A 123 -2.77 -1.08 -4.88
CA GLU A 123 -3.95 -1.32 -5.72
C GLU A 123 -4.04 -2.79 -6.14
N VAL A 124 -2.93 -3.39 -6.58
CA VAL A 124 -2.86 -4.83 -6.91
C VAL A 124 -3.15 -5.67 -5.67
N GLY A 125 -2.54 -5.33 -4.53
CA GLY A 125 -2.78 -6.01 -3.25
C GLY A 125 -4.24 -5.93 -2.80
N ALA A 126 -4.86 -4.76 -2.93
CA ALA A 126 -6.28 -4.56 -2.59
C ALA A 126 -7.19 -5.35 -3.53
N ALA A 127 -6.95 -5.33 -4.84
CA ALA A 127 -7.73 -6.10 -5.81
C ALA A 127 -7.72 -7.61 -5.47
N ALA A 128 -6.55 -8.16 -5.16
CA ALA A 128 -6.42 -9.57 -4.78
C ALA A 128 -7.19 -9.94 -3.49
N VAL A 129 -7.38 -8.99 -2.57
CA VAL A 129 -8.23 -9.17 -1.38
C VAL A 129 -9.70 -9.18 -1.77
N PHE A 130 -10.13 -8.25 -2.62
CA PHE A 130 -11.51 -8.16 -3.10
C PHE A 130 -11.96 -9.43 -3.82
N ASP A 131 -11.15 -9.91 -4.76
CA ASP A 131 -11.40 -11.15 -5.51
C ASP A 131 -11.60 -12.37 -4.59
N ARG A 132 -11.01 -12.32 -3.40
CA ARG A 132 -11.14 -13.38 -2.40
C ARG A 132 -12.37 -13.22 -1.52
N ILE A 133 -12.81 -12.00 -1.25
CA ILE A 133 -13.97 -11.72 -0.37
C ILE A 133 -15.30 -11.90 -1.11
N GLU A 134 -15.36 -11.59 -2.40
CA GLU A 134 -16.58 -11.70 -3.21
C GLU A 134 -17.22 -13.11 -3.15
N PRO A 135 -16.48 -14.23 -3.31
CA PRO A 135 -17.03 -15.57 -3.18
C PRO A 135 -17.61 -15.85 -1.78
N TYR A 136 -16.97 -15.35 -0.71
CA TYR A 136 -17.48 -15.53 0.64
C TYR A 136 -18.78 -14.74 0.86
N ALA A 137 -18.86 -13.51 0.35
CA ALA A 137 -20.08 -12.72 0.42
C ALA A 137 -21.23 -13.41 -0.33
N ALA A 138 -20.94 -14.05 -1.47
CA ALA A 138 -21.91 -14.86 -2.21
C ALA A 138 -22.32 -16.15 -1.48
N GLU A 139 -21.38 -16.87 -0.87
CA GLU A 139 -21.66 -18.10 -0.10
C GLU A 139 -22.52 -17.85 1.14
N LEU A 140 -22.40 -16.67 1.76
CA LEU A 140 -23.27 -16.25 2.87
C LEU A 140 -24.74 -16.14 2.48
N GLN A 141 -25.06 -15.95 1.19
CA GLN A 141 -26.45 -15.93 0.71
C GLN A 141 -27.07 -17.34 0.64
N HIS A 142 -26.26 -18.40 0.63
CA HIS A 142 -26.71 -19.76 0.29
C HIS A 142 -26.37 -20.82 1.35
N SER A 143 -25.48 -20.57 2.32
CA SER A 143 -24.99 -21.59 3.25
C SER A 143 -24.95 -21.14 4.72
N ARG A 144 -25.07 -22.12 5.62
CA ARG A 144 -24.79 -21.97 7.05
C ARG A 144 -23.28 -21.92 7.23
N GLN A 145 -22.73 -20.73 7.46
CA GLN A 145 -21.29 -20.43 7.52
C GLN A 145 -20.51 -21.42 8.42
N THR A 146 -19.41 -21.99 7.91
CA THR A 146 -18.55 -22.87 8.71
C THR A 146 -17.52 -22.07 9.51
N ARG A 147 -17.14 -22.56 10.69
CA ARG A 147 -16.16 -21.87 11.57
C ARG A 147 -14.78 -21.68 10.92
N GLN A 148 -14.45 -22.52 9.93
CA GLN A 148 -13.18 -22.47 9.20
C GLN A 148 -13.15 -21.33 8.18
N GLN A 149 -14.26 -21.08 7.46
CA GLN A 149 -14.39 -19.96 6.53
C GLN A 149 -14.25 -18.60 7.24
N GLY A 150 -14.88 -18.43 8.42
CA GLY A 150 -14.73 -17.20 9.22
C GLY A 150 -13.30 -16.91 9.66
N LYS A 151 -12.51 -17.94 10.01
CA LYS A 151 -11.09 -17.78 10.36
C LYS A 151 -10.21 -17.39 9.16
N GLN A 152 -10.49 -17.94 7.98
CA GLN A 152 -9.75 -17.60 6.76
C GLN A 152 -10.02 -16.17 6.33
N LEU A 153 -11.28 -15.74 6.39
CA LEU A 153 -11.68 -14.36 6.19
C LEU A 153 -10.95 -13.43 7.16
N LEU A 154 -10.99 -13.70 8.47
CA LEU A 154 -10.33 -12.85 9.47
C LEU A 154 -8.82 -12.67 9.19
N LYS A 155 -8.15 -13.73 8.71
CA LYS A 155 -6.73 -13.64 8.31
C LYS A 155 -6.54 -12.72 7.09
N GLN A 156 -7.40 -12.83 6.08
CA GLN A 156 -7.35 -11.97 4.88
C GLN A 156 -7.63 -10.51 5.24
N ILE A 157 -8.57 -10.28 6.15
CA ILE A 157 -8.92 -8.96 6.67
C ILE A 157 -7.76 -8.33 7.44
N GLY A 158 -7.09 -9.12 8.28
CA GLY A 158 -5.88 -8.66 8.98
C GLY A 158 -4.76 -8.26 8.02
N GLN A 159 -4.65 -8.93 6.85
CA GLN A 159 -3.72 -8.52 5.80
C GLN A 159 -4.12 -7.17 5.18
N THR A 160 -5.42 -6.94 4.94
CA THR A 160 -5.95 -5.66 4.44
C THR A 160 -5.70 -4.51 5.40
N LEU A 161 -5.99 -4.69 6.69
CA LEU A 161 -5.74 -3.67 7.71
C LEU A 161 -4.24 -3.33 7.81
N MET A 162 -3.37 -4.33 7.64
CA MET A 162 -1.93 -4.10 7.60
C MET A 162 -1.49 -3.30 6.36
N ILE A 163 -2.12 -3.52 5.20
CA ILE A 163 -1.91 -2.71 4.00
C ILE A 163 -2.35 -1.26 4.24
N GLN A 164 -3.55 -1.06 4.79
CA GLN A 164 -4.07 0.27 5.09
C GLN A 164 -3.16 1.04 6.07
N HIS A 165 -2.70 0.39 7.14
CA HIS A 165 -1.74 0.98 8.07
C HIS A 165 -0.42 1.41 7.40
N LYS A 166 0.06 0.64 6.41
CA LYS A 166 1.30 0.96 5.70
C LYS A 166 1.17 2.12 4.72
N ILE A 167 0.03 2.21 4.03
CA ILE A 167 -0.27 3.32 3.11
C ILE A 167 -0.39 4.64 3.89
N VAL A 168 -1.19 4.62 4.95
CA VAL A 168 -1.52 5.82 5.74
C VAL A 168 -0.35 6.28 6.60
N GLY A 169 0.43 5.37 7.16
CA GLY A 169 1.41 5.70 8.19
C GLY A 169 2.84 5.96 7.71
N ARG A 170 3.16 5.75 6.42
CA ARG A 170 4.58 5.72 6.00
C ARG A 170 4.94 6.45 4.71
N VAL A 171 3.99 6.65 3.80
CA VAL A 171 4.28 7.27 2.50
C VAL A 171 3.70 8.67 2.39
N GLU A 172 2.90 9.11 3.38
CA GLU A 172 2.30 10.46 3.45
C GLU A 172 1.80 10.93 2.07
N ILE A 173 1.10 10.03 1.36
CA ILE A 173 0.81 10.16 -0.08
C ILE A 173 0.11 11.48 -0.41
N VAL A 174 -0.73 11.95 0.51
CA VAL A 174 -1.58 13.14 0.35
C VAL A 174 -0.85 14.45 0.69
N ASP A 175 0.22 14.38 1.47
CA ASP A 175 0.93 15.56 1.95
C ASP A 175 1.81 16.15 0.86
N LYS A 176 1.89 17.49 0.86
CA LYS A 176 2.75 18.22 -0.07
C LYS A 176 4.21 17.94 0.27
N PRO A 177 5.08 17.71 -0.73
CA PRO A 177 6.50 17.51 -0.49
C PRO A 177 7.10 18.68 0.28
N GLU A 178 7.93 18.38 1.28
CA GLU A 178 8.59 19.41 2.10
C GLU A 178 9.47 20.36 1.26
N LEU A 179 9.98 19.86 0.13
CA LEU A 179 10.73 20.65 -0.85
C LEU A 179 9.97 21.92 -1.30
N LEU A 180 8.63 21.91 -1.31
CA LEU A 180 7.83 23.08 -1.71
C LEU A 180 7.88 24.22 -0.70
N TRP A 181 8.30 23.98 0.55
CA TRP A 181 8.55 25.05 1.52
C TRP A 181 9.78 25.87 1.14
N GLU A 182 10.79 25.23 0.54
CA GLU A 182 12.02 25.88 0.07
C GLU A 182 11.85 26.46 -1.34
N TYR A 183 11.13 25.75 -2.22
CA TYR A 183 10.95 26.10 -3.64
C TYR A 183 9.44 26.22 -3.99
N PRO A 184 8.75 27.26 -3.49
CA PRO A 184 7.32 27.44 -3.71
C PRO A 184 6.95 27.65 -5.20
N GLU A 185 7.89 28.09 -6.03
CA GLU A 185 7.72 28.22 -7.48
C GLU A 185 7.46 26.89 -8.18
N LEU A 186 7.81 25.75 -7.56
CA LEU A 186 7.58 24.42 -8.10
C LEU A 186 6.18 23.87 -7.79
N ASP A 187 5.34 24.59 -7.04
CA ASP A 187 4.00 24.11 -6.65
C ASP A 187 3.11 23.82 -7.88
N LEU A 188 3.21 24.63 -8.94
CA LEU A 188 2.47 24.40 -10.18
C LEU A 188 2.94 23.14 -10.93
N LEU A 189 4.25 22.85 -10.88
CA LEU A 189 4.81 21.63 -11.44
C LEU A 189 4.31 20.42 -10.66
N TYR A 190 4.32 20.51 -9.32
CA TYR A 190 3.81 19.46 -8.45
C TYR A 190 2.34 19.14 -8.75
N GLN A 191 1.47 20.14 -8.78
CA GLN A 191 0.04 19.96 -9.02
C GLN A 191 -0.22 19.26 -10.37
N ARG A 192 0.47 19.70 -11.44
CA ARG A 192 0.33 19.07 -12.77
C ARG A 192 0.74 17.60 -12.78
N LEU A 193 1.83 17.27 -12.10
CA LEU A 193 2.30 15.90 -11.98
C LEU A 193 1.35 15.08 -11.10
N GLU A 194 0.90 15.63 -9.97
CA GLU A 194 -0.05 14.99 -9.06
C GLU A 194 -1.37 14.65 -9.77
N ASP A 195 -1.89 15.57 -10.58
CA ASP A 195 -3.11 15.42 -11.38
C ASP A 195 -2.90 14.40 -12.52
N GLU A 196 -1.79 14.48 -13.27
CA GLU A 196 -1.53 13.55 -14.39
C GLU A 196 -1.41 12.10 -13.92
N TYR A 197 -0.77 11.88 -12.77
CA TYR A 197 -0.63 10.55 -12.19
C TYR A 197 -1.85 10.14 -11.34
N GLU A 198 -2.88 10.99 -11.27
CA GLU A 198 -4.13 10.80 -10.53
C GLU A 198 -3.88 10.39 -9.06
N ILE A 199 -2.83 10.93 -8.44
CA ILE A 199 -2.34 10.44 -7.14
C ILE A 199 -3.44 10.53 -6.08
N ARG A 200 -4.19 11.65 -6.08
CA ARG A 200 -5.28 11.89 -5.13
C ARG A 200 -6.48 10.99 -5.42
N GLU A 201 -6.93 10.90 -6.67
CA GLU A 201 -8.07 10.06 -7.03
C GLU A 201 -7.79 8.58 -6.74
N ARG A 202 -6.61 8.09 -7.12
CA ARG A 202 -6.16 6.71 -6.89
C ARG A 202 -6.07 6.40 -5.41
N HIS A 203 -5.46 7.28 -4.61
CA HIS A 203 -5.43 7.13 -3.16
C HIS A 203 -6.83 7.04 -2.56
N THR A 204 -7.74 7.96 -2.89
CA THR A 204 -9.12 7.95 -2.37
C THR A 204 -9.90 6.72 -2.85
N ALA A 205 -9.71 6.27 -4.09
CA ALA A 205 -10.35 5.06 -4.61
C ALA A 205 -9.86 3.81 -3.86
N LEU A 206 -8.56 3.72 -3.60
CA LEU A 206 -7.95 2.66 -2.81
C LEU A 206 -8.45 2.67 -1.36
N GLU A 207 -8.51 3.83 -0.72
CA GLU A 207 -9.03 3.97 0.64
C GLU A 207 -10.49 3.49 0.75
N ARG A 208 -11.36 3.91 -0.18
CA ARG A 208 -12.76 3.45 -0.23
C ARG A 208 -12.87 1.94 -0.43
N LYS A 209 -12.03 1.37 -1.28
CA LYS A 209 -11.94 -0.08 -1.48
C LYS A 209 -11.56 -0.77 -0.16
N LEU A 210 -10.52 -0.30 0.52
CA LEU A 210 -10.08 -0.90 1.79
C LEU A 210 -11.15 -0.75 2.91
N ASP A 211 -11.85 0.39 2.99
CA ASP A 211 -12.93 0.61 3.96
C ASP A 211 -14.10 -0.36 3.74
N LEU A 212 -14.51 -0.59 2.49
CA LEU A 212 -15.54 -1.58 2.17
C LEU A 212 -15.15 -2.98 2.63
N VAL A 213 -13.89 -3.39 2.40
CA VAL A 213 -13.38 -4.68 2.90
C VAL A 213 -13.46 -4.76 4.41
N SER A 214 -13.04 -3.71 5.12
CA SER A 214 -13.08 -3.67 6.59
C SER A 214 -14.50 -3.72 7.15
N ARG A 215 -15.48 -3.08 6.49
CA ARG A 215 -16.89 -3.16 6.90
C ARG A 215 -17.50 -4.53 6.66
N THR A 216 -17.23 -5.13 5.50
CA THR A 216 -17.66 -6.50 5.19
C THR A 216 -17.08 -7.47 6.20
N ALA A 217 -15.80 -7.30 6.53
CA ALA A 217 -15.11 -8.07 7.54
C ALA A 217 -15.76 -8.03 8.92
N GLU A 218 -16.02 -6.84 9.44
CA GLU A 218 -16.71 -6.63 10.72
C GLU A 218 -18.08 -7.31 10.73
N THR A 219 -18.85 -7.13 9.67
CA THR A 219 -20.18 -7.75 9.51
C THR A 219 -20.09 -9.28 9.59
N VAL A 220 -19.11 -9.89 8.92
CA VAL A 220 -18.91 -11.34 8.96
C VAL A 220 -18.52 -11.82 10.37
N LEU A 221 -17.68 -11.06 11.06
CA LEU A 221 -17.26 -11.40 12.43
C LEU A 221 -18.41 -11.33 13.43
N ASP A 222 -19.28 -10.33 13.29
CA ASP A 222 -20.45 -10.17 14.15
C ASP A 222 -21.47 -11.29 13.95
N LEU A 223 -21.72 -11.71 12.70
CA LEU A 223 -22.54 -12.90 12.40
C LEU A 223 -21.95 -14.16 13.04
N GLN A 224 -20.62 -14.33 13.01
CA GLN A 224 -19.97 -15.47 13.63
C GLN A 224 -20.13 -15.46 15.16
N ARG A 225 -20.03 -14.30 15.81
CA ARG A 225 -20.20 -14.15 17.26
C ARG A 225 -21.61 -14.56 17.70
N GLN A 226 -22.64 -14.17 16.95
CA GLN A 226 -24.05 -14.47 17.27
C GLN A 226 -24.35 -15.98 17.29
N SER A 227 -23.65 -16.79 16.49
CA SER A 227 -23.81 -18.25 16.46
C SER A 227 -23.38 -18.97 17.76
N THR A 228 -22.64 -18.28 18.65
CA THR A 228 -22.14 -18.86 19.90
C THR A 228 -23.20 -18.83 21.01
N GLY A 229 -24.10 -17.83 21.01
CA GLY A 229 -25.15 -17.68 22.02
C GLY A 229 -26.18 -18.81 22.00
N LEU A 230 -26.49 -19.32 20.81
CA LEU A 230 -27.47 -20.40 20.62
C LEU A 230 -27.08 -21.72 21.31
N ARG A 231 -25.78 -21.96 21.53
CA ARG A 231 -25.32 -23.16 22.24
C ARG A 231 -25.59 -23.09 23.74
N LEU A 232 -25.42 -21.91 24.34
CA LEU A 232 -25.71 -21.69 25.76
C LEU A 232 -27.20 -21.89 26.04
N GLU A 233 -28.06 -21.40 25.15
CA GLU A 233 -29.50 -21.61 25.24
C GLU A 233 -29.86 -23.10 25.18
N VAL A 234 -29.29 -23.84 24.23
CA VAL A 234 -29.50 -25.31 24.13
C VAL A 234 -29.00 -26.04 25.38
N TYR A 235 -27.88 -25.64 25.99
CA TYR A 235 -27.41 -26.26 27.24
C TYR A 235 -28.36 -25.99 28.41
N VAL A 236 -28.90 -24.77 28.54
CA VAL A 236 -29.87 -24.43 29.58
C VAL A 236 -31.17 -25.22 29.38
N VAL A 237 -31.67 -25.30 28.14
CA VAL A 237 -32.87 -26.09 27.82
C VAL A 237 -32.65 -27.57 28.11
N LEU A 238 -31.49 -28.14 27.73
CA LEU A 238 -31.15 -29.53 28.03
C LEU A 238 -31.09 -29.80 29.54
N LEU A 239 -30.48 -28.89 30.31
CA LEU A 239 -30.41 -29.00 31.77
C LEU A 239 -31.80 -29.02 32.41
N ILE A 240 -32.71 -28.15 31.97
CA ILE A 240 -34.10 -28.13 32.45
C ILE A 240 -34.83 -29.43 32.09
N VAL A 241 -34.65 -29.94 30.86
CA VAL A 241 -35.26 -31.21 30.43
C VAL A 241 -34.77 -32.38 31.27
N VAL A 242 -33.46 -32.45 31.55
CA VAL A 242 -32.89 -33.50 32.41
C VAL A 242 -33.45 -33.43 33.83
N GLU A 243 -33.53 -32.23 34.41
CA GLU A 243 -34.10 -32.01 35.76
C GLU A 243 -35.55 -32.51 35.84
N VAL A 244 -36.38 -32.13 34.87
CA VAL A 244 -37.80 -32.52 34.82
C VAL A 244 -37.94 -34.05 34.69
N LEU A 245 -37.09 -34.69 33.88
CA LEU A 245 -37.11 -36.15 33.72
C LEU A 245 -36.70 -36.87 35.02
N LEU A 246 -35.69 -36.35 35.73
CA LEU A 246 -35.27 -36.91 37.03
C LEU A 246 -36.38 -36.76 38.07
N SER A 247 -37.02 -35.60 38.16
CA SER A 247 -38.16 -35.37 39.06
C SER A 247 -39.35 -36.29 38.75
N LEU A 248 -39.66 -36.51 37.47
CA LEU A 248 -40.74 -37.42 37.05
C LEU A 248 -40.42 -38.89 37.34
N TYR A 249 -39.16 -39.28 37.13
CA TYR A 249 -38.70 -40.63 37.44
C TYR A 249 -38.81 -40.92 38.95
N GLU A 250 -38.39 -39.98 39.79
CA GLU A 250 -38.52 -40.08 41.24
C GLU A 250 -39.99 -40.20 41.68
N LEU A 251 -40.89 -39.44 41.07
CA LEU A 251 -42.33 -39.50 41.36
C LEU A 251 -43.00 -40.83 40.96
N PHE A 252 -42.56 -41.47 39.88
CA PHE A 252 -43.22 -42.67 39.33
C PHE A 252 -42.66 -44.00 39.85
N ILE A 253 -41.42 -44.02 40.32
CA ILE A 253 -40.73 -45.22 40.80
C ILE A 253 -40.66 -45.30 42.33
N GLN A 254 -41.10 -44.25 43.03
CA GLN A 254 -41.31 -44.22 44.48
C GLN A 254 -42.79 -44.41 44.83
#